data_AF-A0A2B4F9W8-F1
#
_entry.id   AF-A0A2B4F9W8-F1
#
_cell.length_a   1.000
_cell.length_b   1.000
_cell.length_c   1.000
_cell.angle_alpha   90.00
_cell.angle_beta   90.00
_cell.angle_gamma   90.00
#
_symmetry.space_group_name_H-M   'P 1'
#
loop_
_entity.id
_entity.type
_entity.pdbx_description
1 polymer ?
#
loop_
_entity_poly.entity_id
_entity_poly.type
_entity_poly.pdbx_seq_one_letter_code
_entity_poly.pdbx_strand_id
1 'polypeptide(L)' 'MLKIEEIKSGKKFEQGIEYTNVSEGYPIIMKYVVEIDREVLRVLLPDERRILPTMLECDECYKTQLDDIEGS' A
#
# COMPACT_ATOMS: atom_id res chain seq x y z
N MET A 1 -7.86 -10.86 -2.14
CA MET A 1 -6.96 -11.06 -3.30
C MET A 1 -6.88 -9.76 -4.10
N LEU A 2 -5.68 -9.23 -4.40
CA LEU A 2 -5.50 -8.18 -5.43
C LEU A 2 -6.27 -8.63 -6.68
N LYS A 3 -7.06 -7.77 -7.35
CA LYS A 3 -7.70 -8.15 -8.62
C LYS A 3 -6.62 -8.34 -9.68
N ILE A 4 -6.06 -9.55 -9.74
CA ILE A 4 -5.04 -9.98 -10.71
C ILE A 4 -5.44 -9.57 -12.13
N GLU A 5 -6.73 -9.56 -12.44
CA GLU A 5 -7.28 -9.11 -13.73
C GLU A 5 -7.02 -7.63 -14.05
N GLU A 6 -6.99 -6.73 -13.06
CA GLU A 6 -6.62 -5.32 -13.27
C GLU A 6 -5.11 -5.18 -13.55
N ILE A 7 -4.29 -6.02 -12.90
CA ILE A 7 -2.85 -6.07 -13.18
C ILE A 7 -2.61 -6.66 -14.57
N LYS A 8 -3.28 -7.75 -14.92
CA LYS A 8 -3.22 -8.41 -16.23
C LYS A 8 -3.71 -7.52 -17.36
N SER A 9 -4.70 -6.65 -17.11
CA SER A 9 -5.18 -5.68 -18.10
C SER A 9 -4.25 -4.49 -18.31
N GLY A 10 -3.12 -4.44 -17.58
CA GLY A 10 -2.13 -3.38 -17.70
C GLY A 10 -2.53 -2.09 -17.02
N LYS A 11 -3.47 -2.13 -16.06
CA LYS A 11 -3.85 -0.96 -15.27
C LYS A 11 -2.62 -0.46 -14.51
N LYS A 12 -2.33 0.84 -14.65
CA LYS A 12 -1.23 1.50 -13.94
C LYS A 12 -1.71 1.93 -12.56
N PHE A 13 -0.90 1.65 -11.55
CA PHE A 13 -1.09 2.12 -10.19
C PHE A 13 0.00 3.15 -9.89
N GLU A 14 -0.40 4.24 -9.24
CA GLU A 14 0.41 5.42 -9.00
C GLU A 14 0.60 5.61 -7.50
N GLN A 15 1.74 6.15 -7.11
CA GLN A 15 2.03 6.45 -5.71
C GLN A 15 1.02 7.47 -5.16
N GLY A 16 0.64 7.30 -3.90
CA GLY A 16 -0.13 8.31 -3.18
C GLY A 16 -1.62 8.31 -3.54
N ILE A 17 -2.05 7.52 -4.51
CA ILE A 17 -3.46 7.30 -4.82
C ILE A 17 -3.98 6.15 -3.95
N GLU A 18 -5.08 6.43 -3.26
CA GLU A 18 -5.86 5.39 -2.58
C GLU A 18 -6.68 4.62 -3.62
N TYR A 19 -6.46 3.32 -3.67
CA TYR A 19 -7.20 2.41 -4.53
C TYR A 19 -8.15 1.58 -3.70
N THR A 20 -9.44 1.67 -4.02
CA THR A 20 -10.48 0.83 -3.44
C THR A 20 -10.81 -0.33 -4.39
N ASN A 21 -11.23 -1.47 -3.84
CA ASN A 21 -11.62 -2.68 -4.60
C ASN A 21 -10.49 -3.47 -5.27
N VAL A 22 -9.23 -3.10 -5.04
CA VAL A 22 -8.10 -3.93 -5.49
C VAL A 22 -7.97 -5.15 -4.58
N SER A 23 -8.07 -4.99 -3.26
CA SER A 23 -8.07 -6.11 -2.30
C SER A 23 -9.40 -6.21 -1.58
N GLU A 24 -10.33 -7.08 -2.03
CA GLU A 24 -11.58 -7.41 -1.29
C GLU A 24 -12.37 -6.21 -0.71
N GLY A 25 -12.33 -5.06 -1.37
CA GLY A 25 -12.99 -3.84 -0.91
C GLY A 25 -12.24 -3.05 0.18
N TYR A 26 -11.07 -3.51 0.61
CA TYR A 26 -10.16 -2.75 1.44
C TYR A 26 -9.47 -1.64 0.63
N PRO A 27 -9.32 -0.44 1.20
CA PRO A 27 -8.49 0.60 0.62
C PRO A 27 -7.02 0.19 0.72
N ILE A 28 -6.24 0.45 -0.33
CA ILE A 28 -4.78 0.32 -0.31
C ILE A 28 -4.16 1.60 -0.85
N ILE A 29 -2.93 1.88 -0.44
CA ILE A 29 -2.13 2.95 -1.03
C ILE A 29 -0.78 2.38 -1.47
N MET A 30 -0.28 2.88 -2.59
CA MET A 30 1.02 2.51 -3.12
C MET A 30 2.07 3.54 -2.69
N LYS A 31 3.25 3.09 -2.26
CA LYS A 31 4.39 3.95 -1.91
C LYS A 31 5.64 3.46 -2.63
N TYR A 32 6.38 4.39 -3.26
CA TYR A 32 7.70 4.09 -3.80
C TYR A 32 8.71 3.98 -2.66
N VAL A 33 9.58 2.98 -2.77
CA VAL A 33 10.63 2.69 -1.79
C VAL A 33 11.89 2.32 -2.55
N VAL A 34 13.04 2.78 -2.07
CA VAL A 34 14.33 2.34 -2.59
C VAL A 34 14.77 1.13 -1.76
N GLU A 35 14.75 -0.05 -2.38
CA GLU A 35 15.26 -1.27 -1.76
C GLU A 35 16.62 -1.63 -2.37
N ILE A 36 17.67 -1.59 -1.55
CA ILE A 36 19.06 -1.89 -1.91
C ILE A 36 19.57 -0.95 -3.01
N ASP A 37 19.11 -1.11 -4.25
CA ASP A 37 19.47 -0.31 -5.44
C ASP A 37 18.33 -0.19 -6.48
N ARG A 38 17.09 -0.54 -6.11
CA ARG A 38 15.93 -0.48 -7.04
C ARG A 38 14.74 0.25 -6.41
N GLU A 39 14.05 1.02 -7.23
CA GLU A 39 12.75 1.56 -6.87
C GLU A 39 11.69 0.46 -7.00
N VAL A 40 11.02 0.17 -5.89
CA VAL A 40 9.88 -0.74 -5.84
C VAL A 40 8.63 0.01 -5.42
N LEU A 41 7.49 -0.42 -5.93
CA LEU A 41 6.18 0.06 -5.50
C LEU A 41 5.63 -0.94 -4.47
N ARG A 42 5.59 -0.55 -3.20
CA ARG A 42 5.01 -1.36 -2.13
C ARG A 42 3.55 -1.00 -1.91
N VAL A 43 2.75 -2.02 -1.60
CA VAL A 43 1.35 -1.88 -1.16
C VAL A 43 1.34 -1.69 0.35
N LEU A 44 0.76 -0.61 0.84
CA LEU A 44 0.45 -0.45 2.26
C LEU A 44 -0.95 -0.99 2.53
N LEU A 45 -1.03 -1.95 3.45
CA LEU A 45 -2.29 -2.55 3.86
C LEU A 45 -2.90 -1.76 5.02
N PRO A 46 -4.23 -1.58 5.04
CA PRO A 46 -4.90 -0.93 6.14
C PRO A 46 -4.98 -1.84 7.36
N ASP A 47 -5.30 -1.25 8.51
CA ASP A 47 -5.61 -1.99 9.72
C ASP A 47 -6.96 -2.74 9.64
N GLU A 48 -7.33 -3.45 10.71
CA GLU A 48 -8.59 -4.19 10.80
C GLU A 48 -9.83 -3.29 10.64
N ARG A 49 -9.69 -1.99 10.94
CA ARG A 49 -10.73 -0.96 10.79
C ARG A 49 -10.72 -0.32 9.41
N ARG A 50 -9.88 -0.81 8.50
CA ARG A 50 -9.69 -0.33 7.13
C ARG A 50 -9.05 1.05 7.04
N ILE A 51 -8.31 1.48 8.06
CA ILE A 51 -7.62 2.76 8.09
C ILE A 51 -6.19 2.55 7.60
N LEU A 52 -5.76 3.37 6.64
CA LEU A 52 -4.43 3.26 6.03
C LEU A 52 -3.32 3.70 7.00
N PRO A 53 -2.12 3.10 6.93
CA PRO A 53 -0.98 3.45 7.79
C PRO A 53 -0.58 4.92 7.76
N THR A 54 -0.88 5.62 6.66
CA THR A 54 -0.60 7.06 6.51
C THR A 54 -1.55 7.97 7.30
N MET A 55 -2.62 7.41 7.88
CA MET A 55 -3.60 8.15 8.68
C MET A 55 -3.27 8.04 10.17
N LEU A 56 -3.55 9.11 10.93
CA LEU A 56 -3.23 9.21 12.35
C LEU A 56 -3.93 8.14 13.19
N GLU A 57 -5.14 7.76 12.79
CA GLU A 57 -6.04 6.84 13.49
C GLU A 57 -5.76 5.36 13.22
N CYS A 58 -4.81 5.06 12.34
CA CYS A 58 -4.39 3.70 12.06
C CYS A 58 -3.73 3.08 13.29
N ASP A 59 -3.98 1.79 13.51
CA ASP A 59 -3.29 1.02 14.53
C ASP A 59 -1.76 1.09 14.36
N GLU A 60 -1.05 1.33 15.46
CA GLU A 60 0.41 1.51 15.49
C GLU A 60 1.17 0.29 14.94
N CYS A 61 0.65 -0.92 15.11
CA CYS A 61 1.29 -2.11 14.57
C CYS A 61 1.34 -2.07 13.03
N TYR A 62 0.33 -1.48 12.39
CA TYR A 62 0.28 -1.35 10.93
C TYR A 62 1.10 -0.17 10.42
N LYS A 63 1.37 0.82 11.27
CA LYS A 63 2.28 1.96 10.97
C LYS A 63 3.73 1.52 10.79
N THR A 64 4.14 0.39 11.36
CA THR A 64 5.47 -0.20 11.12
C THR A 64 5.77 -0.44 9.63
N GLN A 65 4.74 -0.61 8.79
CA GLN A 65 4.90 -0.65 7.33
C GLN A 65 5.52 0.62 6.75
N LEU A 66 5.39 1.77 7.42
CA LEU A 66 6.05 3.03 7.05
C LEU A 66 7.49 3.07 7.56
N ASP A 67 7.75 2.56 8.76
CA ASP A 67 9.09 2.55 9.37
C ASP A 67 10.03 1.58 8.63
N ASP A 68 9.53 0.41 8.23
CA ASP A 68 10.23 -0.56 7.37
C ASP A 68 10.59 0.02 6.00
N ILE A 69 10.00 1.16 5.63
CA ILE A 69 10.21 1.88 4.38
C ILE A 69 11.15 3.07 4.54
N GLU A 70 11.14 3.74 5.70
CA GLU A 70 11.91 4.96 5.94
C GLU A 70 13.25 4.71 6.67
N GLY A 71 13.50 3.49 7.14
CA GLY A 71 14.67 3.11 7.93
C GLY A 71 15.87 2.49 7.18
N SER A 72 15.92 2.53 5.83
CA SER A 72 17.02 1.98 5.01
C SER A 72 18.01 3.04 4.54
#